data_AF-X1N3E2-F1
#
_entry.id   AF-X1N3E2-F1
#
_cell.length_a   1.000
_cell.length_b   1.000
_cell.length_c   1.000
_cell.angle_alpha   90.00
_cell.angle_beta   90.00
_cell.angle_gamma   90.00
#
_symmetry.space_group_name_H-M   'P 1'
#
loop_
_entity.id
_entity.type
_entity.pdbx_description
1 polymer ?
#
loop_
_entity_poly.entity_id
_entity_poly.type
_entity_poly.pdbx_seq_one_letter_code
_entity_poly.pdbx_strand_id
1 'polypeptide(L)' 'KDLLVFHAGTKLGEDGTIYTNGGRVLTAVGTGENMAEAQKKVYRNLANIHFEGCHYRKDIALREII' A
#
# COMPACT_ATOMS: atom_id res chain seq x y z
N LYS A 1 13.22 6.85 3.08
CA LYS A 1 12.14 5.87 3.34
C LYS A 1 11.10 6.09 2.25
N ASP A 2 10.93 5.11 1.35
CA ASP A 2 10.19 5.32 0.10
C ASP A 2 8.68 5.04 0.23
N LEU A 3 8.30 4.21 1.20
CA LEU A 3 6.92 3.84 1.46
C LEU A 3 6.73 3.66 2.97
N LEU A 4 5.66 4.24 3.51
CA LEU A 4 5.12 3.91 4.83
C LEU A 4 3.99 2.90 4.64
N VAL A 5 4.00 1.82 5.43
CA VAL A 5 2.97 0.79 5.40
C VAL A 5 2.31 0.73 6.76
N PHE A 6 1.00 0.94 6.79
CA PHE A 6 0.18 0.84 7.98
C PHE A 6 -0.63 -0.44 7.93
N HIS A 7 -0.57 -1.21 9.00
CA HIS A 7 -1.40 -2.38 9.20
C HIS A 7 -2.85 -1.98 9.46
N ALA A 8 -3.79 -2.61 8.77
CA ALA A 8 -5.22 -2.52 9.04
C ALA A 8 -5.75 -3.92 9.40
N GLY A 9 -6.39 -4.61 8.47
CA GLY A 9 -6.84 -6.00 8.62
C GLY A 9 -5.69 -6.98 8.49
N THR A 10 -4.76 -6.98 9.44
CA THR A 10 -3.68 -7.98 9.54
C THR A 10 -3.62 -8.59 10.94
N LYS A 11 -3.12 -9.81 11.05
CA LYS A 11 -2.76 -10.45 12.31
C LYS A 11 -1.35 -11.04 12.25
N LEU A 12 -0.64 -11.03 13.37
CA LEU A 12 0.62 -11.74 13.52
C LEU A 12 0.31 -13.19 13.95
N GLY A 13 0.77 -14.16 13.17
CA GLY A 13 0.67 -15.57 13.51
C GLY A 13 1.74 -16.00 14.52
N GLU A 14 1.54 -17.17 15.12
CA GLU A 14 2.49 -17.76 16.07
C GLU A 14 3.84 -18.12 15.43
N ASP A 15 3.84 -18.34 14.11
CA ASP A 15 5.02 -18.57 13.27
C ASP A 15 5.78 -17.27 12.92
N GLY A 16 5.30 -16.11 13.39
CA GLY A 16 5.85 -14.80 13.07
C GLY A 16 5.41 -14.25 11.71
N THR A 17 4.57 -14.96 10.97
CA THR A 17 4.06 -14.53 9.66
C THR A 17 2.91 -13.55 9.83
N ILE A 18 2.85 -12.53 8.97
CA ILE A 18 1.72 -11.61 8.91
C ILE A 18 0.65 -12.17 7.97
N TYR A 19 -0.57 -12.36 8.49
CA TYR A 19 -1.71 -12.86 7.74
C TYR A 19 -2.76 -11.77 7.51
N THR A 20 -3.51 -11.86 6.41
CA THR A 20 -4.71 -11.05 6.17
C THR A 20 -5.79 -11.40 7.20
N ASN A 21 -6.49 -10.39 7.74
CA ASN A 21 -7.52 -10.54 8.76
C ASN A 21 -8.62 -9.47 8.64
N GLY A 22 -9.09 -9.20 7.42
CA GLY A 22 -10.14 -8.22 7.15
C GLY A 22 -10.19 -7.81 5.68
N GLY A 23 -11.20 -7.02 5.29
CA GLY A 23 -11.38 -6.60 3.90
C GLY A 23 -10.34 -5.59 3.41
N ARG A 24 -9.94 -4.63 4.26
CA ARG A 24 -8.84 -3.68 3.98
C ARG A 24 -7.62 -4.11 4.78
N VAL A 25 -6.57 -4.56 4.11
CA VAL A 25 -5.43 -5.24 4.76
C VAL A 25 -4.33 -4.25 5.15
N LEU A 26 -3.84 -3.47 4.20
CA LEU A 26 -2.74 -2.51 4.38
C LEU A 26 -3.11 -1.14 3.80
N THR A 27 -2.52 -0.10 4.36
CA THR A 27 -2.50 1.24 3.75
C THR A 27 -1.05 1.60 3.42
N ALA A 28 -0.76 1.71 2.12
CA ALA A 28 0.53 2.15 1.60
C ALA A 28 0.52 3.66 1.35
N VAL A 29 1.48 4.38 1.92
CA VAL A 29 1.58 5.85 1.86
C VAL A 29 2.95 6.26 1.36
N GLY A 30 2.97 7.00 0.26
CA GLY A 30 4.16 7.66 -0.28
C GLY A 30 4.12 9.15 0.03
N THR A 31 5.29 9.75 0.26
CA THR A 31 5.45 11.19 0.45
C THR A 31 6.40 11.75 -0.61
N GLY A 32 6.13 12.96 -1.10
CA GLY A 32 6.91 13.64 -2.13
C GLY A 32 6.67 15.14 -2.05
N GLU A 33 7.36 15.90 -2.89
CA GLU A 33 7.23 17.37 -2.92
C GLU A 33 5.85 17.80 -3.46
N ASN A 34 5.18 16.90 -4.19
CA ASN A 34 3.85 17.09 -4.73
C ASN A 34 3.10 15.74 -4.81
N MET A 35 1.81 15.80 -5.17
CA MET A 35 0.94 14.61 -5.28
C MET A 35 1.43 13.61 -6.33
N ALA A 36 1.98 14.09 -7.46
CA ALA A 36 2.47 13.23 -8.54
C ALA A 36 3.65 12.35 -8.08
N GLU A 37 4.61 12.95 -7.38
CA GLU A 37 5.73 12.22 -6.80
C GLU A 37 5.31 11.23 -5.72
N ALA A 38 4.40 11.65 -4.83
CA ALA A 38 3.87 10.79 -3.79
C ALA A 38 3.17 9.56 -4.40
N GLN A 39 2.31 9.77 -5.41
CA GLN A 39 1.60 8.70 -6.11
C GLN A 39 2.57 7.75 -6.84
N LYS A 40 3.56 8.29 -7.56
CA LYS A 40 4.58 7.49 -8.26
C LYS A 40 5.37 6.60 -7.29
N LYS A 41 5.73 7.12 -6.11
CA LYS A 41 6.42 6.34 -5.08
C LYS A 41 5.55 5.21 -4.54
N VAL A 42 4.25 5.41 -4.33
CA VAL A 42 3.32 4.33 -3.93
C VAL A 42 3.30 3.22 -4.97
N TYR A 43 2.97 3.54 -6.23
CA TYR A 43 2.78 2.51 -7.26
C TYR A 43 4.08 1.78 -7.63
N ARG A 44 5.23 2.45 -7.58
CA ARG A 44 6.53 1.81 -7.78
C ARG A 44 6.83 0.75 -6.70
N ASN A 45 6.46 1.01 -5.46
CA ASN A 45 6.81 0.14 -4.33
C ASN A 45 5.75 -0.92 -4.02
N LEU A 46 4.51 -0.76 -4.51
CA LEU A 46 3.45 -1.75 -4.32
C LEU A 46 3.77 -3.12 -4.94
N ALA A 47 4.66 -3.19 -5.94
CA ALA A 47 5.12 -4.46 -6.51
C ALA A 47 5.83 -5.38 -5.49
N ASN A 48 6.33 -4.81 -4.38
CA ASN A 48 6.99 -5.56 -3.31
C ASN A 48 6.00 -6.18 -2.31
N ILE A 49 4.70 -5.90 -2.44
CA ILE A 49 3.65 -6.41 -1.55
C ILE A 49 2.74 -7.32 -2.37
N HIS A 50 2.78 -8.62 -2.09
CA HIS A 50 1.91 -9.59 -2.75
C HIS A 50 1.34 -10.58 -1.75
N PHE A 51 0.10 -11.00 -2.01
CA PHE A 51 -0.58 -12.12 -1.37
C PHE A 51 -1.76 -12.51 -2.26
N GLU A 52 -2.30 -13.70 -2.06
CA GLU A 52 -3.46 -14.19 -2.83
C GLU A 52 -4.65 -13.25 -2.68
N GLY A 53 -5.27 -12.86 -3.80
CA GLY A 53 -6.41 -11.93 -3.81
C GLY A 53 -6.05 -10.47 -3.48
N CYS A 54 -4.77 -10.09 -3.52
CA CYS A 54 -4.37 -8.69 -3.34
C CYS A 54 -4.90 -7.81 -4.50
N HIS A 55 -5.74 -6.83 -4.16
CA HIS A 55 -6.30 -5.88 -5.10
C HIS A 55 -6.19 -4.46 -4.56
N TYR A 56 -5.87 -3.51 -5.44
CA TYR A 56 -5.80 -2.09 -5.13
C TYR A 56 -6.13 -1.25 -6.36
N ARG A 57 -6.60 -0.03 -6.13
CA ARG A 57 -6.89 0.95 -7.18
C ARG A 57 -5.61 1.51 -7.79
N LYS A 58 -5.61 1.70 -9.11
CA LYS A 58 -4.49 2.27 -9.89
C LYS A 58 -4.66 3.75 -10.26
N ASP A 59 -5.70 4.38 -9.73
CA ASP A 59 -6.16 5.72 -10.09
C ASP A 59 -6.30 6.65 -8.87
N ILE A 60 -5.67 6.33 -7.75
CA ILE A 60 -5.71 7.17 -6.55
C ILE A 60 -5.06 8.52 -6.86
N ALA A 61 -5.80 9.61 -6.64
CA ALA A 61 -5.38 10.99 -6.94
C ALA A 61 -5.14 11.30 -8.43
N LEU A 62 -5.58 10.45 -9.37
CA LEU A 62 -5.33 10.67 -10.79
C LEU A 62 -5.84 12.03 -11.29
N ARG A 63 -6.99 12.51 -10.80
CA ARG A 63 -7.55 13.82 -11.17
C ARG A 63 -6.75 15.03 -10.69
N GLU A 64 -5.94 14.85 -9.65
CA GLU A 64 -5.19 15.92 -9.00
C GLU A 64 -3.75 16.05 -9.53
N ILE A 65 -3.36 15.14 -10.42
CA ILE A 65 -2.00 15.03 -10.97
C ILE A 65 -1.99 15.36 -12.48
N ILE A 66 -3.16 15.43 -13.10
CA ILE A 66 -3.33 15.81 -14.52
C ILE A 66 -3.28 17.33 -14.68
#